data_AF-A0A7J2T6S9-F1
#
_entry.id   AF-A0A7J2T6S9-F1
#
_cell.length_a   1.000
_cell.length_b   1.000
_cell.length_c   1.000
_cell.angle_alpha   90.00
_cell.angle_beta   90.00
_cell.angle_gamma   90.00
#
_symmetry.space_group_name_H-M   'P 1'
#
loop_
_entity.id
_entity.type
_entity.pdbx_description
1 polymer ?
#
loop_
_entity_poly.entity_id
_entity_poly.type
_entity_poly.pdbx_seq_one_letter_code
_entity_poly.pdbx_strand_id
1 'polypeptide(L)'
;MATMKSQVTWKTIILPVIGIAAFIAYLQIFQVSIPEIIATIQKADPLLYSLAALLVFVDVFFHSLAWHQLINFLSVKLSVLKSYLYVWYGIYVDIIIPAESLSGEISRIYLVTRMHGNNVAG
;
A
#
# COMPACT_ATOMS: atom_id res chain seq x y z
N MET A 1 11.74 15.40 -20.53
CA MET A 1 11.90 14.91 -19.15
C MET A 1 11.26 15.95 -18.24
N ALA A 2 10.06 15.71 -17.72
CA ALA A 2 9.37 16.71 -16.90
C ALA A 2 10.03 16.79 -15.52
N THR A 3 10.68 17.91 -15.23
CA THR A 3 11.22 18.23 -13.91
C THR A 3 10.07 18.54 -12.97
N MET A 4 9.61 17.53 -12.23
CA MET A 4 8.59 17.68 -11.19
C MET A 4 9.21 18.47 -10.03
N LYS A 5 8.96 19.80 -9.98
CA LYS A 5 9.40 20.64 -8.88
C LYS A 5 8.62 20.24 -7.63
N SER A 6 9.29 19.55 -6.69
CA SER A 6 8.70 19.20 -5.39
C SER A 6 8.34 20.48 -4.64
N GLN A 7 7.05 20.81 -4.57
CA GLN A 7 6.53 21.97 -3.85
C GLN A 7 6.34 21.57 -2.38
N VAL A 8 7.44 21.40 -1.65
CA VAL A 8 7.38 21.18 -0.20
C VAL A 8 6.74 22.40 0.43
N THR A 9 5.48 22.25 0.84
CA THR A 9 4.71 23.31 1.48
C THR A 9 4.87 23.17 2.99
N TRP A 10 4.75 24.27 3.74
CA TRP A 10 4.82 24.21 5.21
C TRP A 10 3.84 23.20 5.82
N LYS A 11 2.66 23.01 5.19
CA LYS A 11 1.64 22.01 5.55
C LYS A 11 2.15 20.57 5.43
N THR A 12 3.02 20.29 4.45
CA THR A 12 3.65 18.97 4.23
C THR A 12 4.55 18.59 5.41
N ILE A 13 5.08 19.57 6.14
CA ILE A 13 5.94 19.35 7.31
C ILE A 13 5.11 19.36 8.59
N ILE A 14 4.16 20.29 8.72
CA ILE A 14 3.41 20.45 9.97
C ILE A 14 2.48 19.27 10.28
N LEU A 15 1.82 18.70 9.26
CA LEU A 15 0.90 17.59 9.50
C LEU A 15 1.62 16.35 10.06
N PRO A 16 2.76 15.90 9.50
CA PRO A 16 3.59 14.86 10.12
C PRO A 16 4.07 15.24 11.53
N VAL A 17 4.50 16.48 11.75
CA VAL A 17 4.96 16.92 13.08
C VAL A 17 3.84 16.85 14.11
N ILE A 18 2.63 17.28 13.77
CA ILE A 18 1.45 17.14 14.64
C ILE A 18 1.14 15.66 14.88
N GLY A 19 1.20 14.81 13.85
CA GLY A 19 0.99 13.37 13.97
C GLY A 19 2.00 12.71 14.91
N ILE A 20 3.28 13.04 14.77
CA ILE A 20 4.36 12.54 15.64
C ILE A 20 4.17 13.06 17.06
N ALA A 21 3.85 14.34 17.25
CA ALA A 21 3.59 14.91 18.57
C ALA A 21 2.39 14.23 19.25
N ALA A 22 1.30 14.00 18.52
CA ALA A 22 0.14 13.27 19.00
C ALA A 22 0.47 11.81 19.35
N PHE A 23 1.29 11.14 18.53
CA PHE A 23 1.77 9.78 18.81
C PHE A 23 2.65 9.72 20.06
N ILE A 24 3.56 10.68 20.25
CA ILE A 24 4.36 10.79 21.48
C ILE A 24 3.46 11.04 22.68
N ALA A 25 2.50 11.96 22.58
CA ALA A 25 1.53 12.23 23.64
C ALA A 25 0.73 10.97 24.00
N TYR A 26 0.30 10.18 23.01
CA TYR A 26 -0.33 8.88 23.21
C TYR A 26 0.56 7.94 24.03
N LEU A 27 1.83 7.75 23.64
CA LEU A 27 2.76 6.88 24.37
C LEU A 27 2.93 7.30 25.83
N GLN A 28 2.94 8.62 26.11
CA GLN A 28 3.04 9.15 27.47
C GLN A 28 1.75 8.97 28.28
N ILE A 29 0.58 9.30 27.70
CA ILE A 29 -0.72 9.20 28.36
C ILE A 29 -1.04 7.75 28.75
N PHE A 30 -0.73 6.81 27.87
CA PHE A 30 -0.96 5.38 28.11
C PHE A 30 0.23 4.68 28.80
N GLN A 31 1.25 5.44 29.21
CA GLN A 31 2.43 4.94 29.92
C GLN A 31 3.08 3.74 29.23
N VAL A 32 3.20 3.80 27.90
CA VAL A 32 3.70 2.70 27.08
C VAL A 32 5.20 2.47 27.31
N SER A 33 5.53 1.27 27.75
CA SER A 33 6.88 0.80 28.07
C SER A 33 7.65 0.37 26.81
N ILE A 34 8.40 1.30 26.20
CA ILE A 34 9.28 0.99 25.06
C ILE A 34 10.24 -0.20 25.33
N PRO A 35 10.86 -0.34 26.51
CA PRO A 35 11.71 -1.49 26.81
C PRO A 35 10.95 -2.83 26.77
N GLU A 36 9.70 -2.88 27.22
CA GLU A 36 8.89 -4.10 27.19
C GLU A 36 8.47 -4.46 25.77
N ILE A 37 8.18 -3.46 24.93
CA ILE A 37 7.94 -3.68 23.49
C ILE A 37 9.17 -4.32 22.85
N ILE A 38 10.36 -3.77 23.10
CA ILE A 38 11.62 -4.31 22.56
C ILE A 38 11.85 -5.74 23.07
N ALA A 39 11.70 -5.98 24.38
CA ALA A 39 11.86 -7.30 24.96
C ALA A 39 10.84 -8.32 24.41
N THR A 40 9.64 -7.87 24.05
CA THR A 40 8.62 -8.71 23.42
C THR A 40 9.00 -9.06 21.98
N ILE A 41 9.47 -8.08 21.19
CA ILE A 41 9.95 -8.31 19.82
C ILE A 41 11.15 -9.27 19.82
N GLN A 42 12.04 -9.18 20.80
CA GLN A 42 13.21 -10.07 20.90
C GLN A 42 12.84 -11.54 21.17
N LYS A 43 11.64 -11.80 21.72
CA LYS A 43 11.13 -13.17 21.94
C LYS A 43 10.38 -13.72 20.72
N ALA A 44 10.12 -12.90 19.71
CA ALA A 44 9.42 -13.32 18.51
C ALA A 44 10.28 -14.32 17.72
N ASP A 45 9.65 -15.41 17.26
CA ASP A 45 10.31 -16.40 16.42
C ASP A 45 10.48 -15.85 14.99
N PRO A 46 11.71 -15.61 14.51
CA PRO A 46 11.94 -15.06 13.18
C PRO A 46 11.38 -15.93 12.05
N LEU A 47 11.32 -17.26 12.25
CA LEU A 47 10.80 -18.20 11.24
C LEU A 47 9.30 -18.03 11.04
N LEU A 48 8.53 -17.88 12.12
CA LEU A 48 7.09 -17.65 12.04
C LEU A 48 6.77 -16.33 11.34
N TYR A 49 7.50 -15.26 11.66
CA TYR A 49 7.31 -13.97 11.00
C TYR A 49 7.76 -13.96 9.54
N SER A 50 8.84 -14.69 9.21
CA SER A 50 9.28 -14.86 7.82
C SER A 50 8.26 -15.67 7.02
N LEU A 51 7.70 -16.73 7.60
CA LEU A 51 6.62 -17.50 6.99
C LEU A 51 5.37 -16.63 6.79
N ALA A 52 4.99 -15.82 7.79
CA ALA A 52 3.90 -14.87 7.65
C ALA A 52 4.13 -13.88 6.50
N ALA A 53 5.34 -13.34 6.39
CA ALA A 53 5.71 -12.46 5.27
C ALA A 53 5.58 -13.17 3.92
N LEU A 54 6.03 -14.43 3.80
CA LEU A 54 5.86 -15.23 2.59
C LEU A 54 4.38 -15.48 2.27
N LEU A 55 3.56 -15.78 3.27
CA LEU A 55 2.12 -15.96 3.10
C LEU A 55 1.41 -14.70 2.61
N VAL A 56 1.89 -13.50 2.97
CA VAL A 56 1.37 -12.24 2.41
C VAL A 56 1.57 -12.17 0.90
N PHE A 57 2.73 -12.60 0.37
CA PHE A 57 2.94 -12.61 -1.08
C PHE A 57 1.99 -13.58 -1.79
N VAL A 58 1.71 -14.73 -1.18
CA VAL A 58 0.79 -15.74 -1.69
C VAL A 58 -0.66 -15.24 -1.65
N ASP A 59 -1.07 -14.63 -0.54
CA ASP A 59 -2.38 -13.99 -0.39
C ASP A 59 -2.61 -12.92 -1.46
N VAL A 60 -1.67 -11.98 -1.59
CA VAL A 60 -1.73 -10.93 -2.61
C VAL A 60 -1.77 -11.53 -4.02
N PHE A 61 -1.09 -12.64 -4.26
CA PHE A 61 -1.14 -13.33 -5.55
C PHE A 61 -2.53 -13.90 -5.84
N PHE A 62 -3.15 -14.59 -4.89
CA PHE A 62 -4.52 -15.11 -5.05
C PHE A 62 -5.55 -13.99 -5.20
N HIS A 63 -5.43 -12.91 -4.42
CA HIS A 63 -6.25 -11.72 -4.58
C HIS A 63 -6.12 -11.13 -5.99
N SER A 64 -4.89 -11.08 -6.51
CA SER A 64 -4.61 -10.60 -7.86
C SER A 64 -5.18 -11.51 -8.96
N LEU A 65 -5.26 -12.82 -8.72
CA LEU A 65 -5.94 -13.75 -9.63
C LEU A 65 -7.45 -13.54 -9.62
N ALA A 66 -8.06 -13.36 -8.46
CA ALA A 66 -9.49 -13.05 -8.35
C ALA A 66 -9.83 -11.75 -9.11
N TRP A 67 -9.01 -10.71 -8.91
CA TRP A 67 -9.18 -9.44 -9.60
C TRP A 67 -8.91 -9.53 -11.10
N HIS A 68 -7.90 -10.30 -11.52
CA HIS A 68 -7.65 -10.59 -12.94
C HIS A 68 -8.87 -11.22 -13.61
N GLN A 69 -9.54 -12.15 -12.92
CA GLN A 69 -10.73 -12.83 -13.41
C GLN A 69 -11.92 -11.88 -13.53
N LEU A 70 -12.11 -10.99 -12.56
CA LEU A 70 -13.12 -9.94 -12.60
C LEU A 70 -12.93 -9.01 -13.81
N ILE A 71 -11.70 -8.55 -14.04
CA ILE A 71 -11.38 -7.64 -15.14
C ILE A 71 -11.52 -8.34 -16.51
N ASN A 72 -11.07 -9.58 -16.62
CA ASN A 72 -11.29 -10.37 -17.84
C ASN A 72 -12.78 -10.59 -18.13
N PHE A 73 -13.62 -10.78 -17.10
CA PHE A 73 -15.07 -10.88 -17.26
C PHE A 73 -15.66 -9.60 -17.88
N LEU A 74 -15.09 -8.44 -17.58
CA LEU A 74 -15.45 -7.15 -18.21
C LEU A 74 -14.84 -6.96 -19.61
N SER A 75 -14.31 -8.02 -20.23
CA SER A 75 -13.67 -8.02 -21.56
C SER A 75 -12.42 -7.13 -21.68
N VAL A 76 -11.78 -6.83 -20.55
CA VAL A 76 -10.56 -6.02 -20.47
C VAL A 76 -9.36 -6.98 -20.46
N LYS A 77 -8.55 -6.96 -21.51
CA LYS A 77 -7.38 -7.85 -21.63
C LYS A 77 -6.24 -7.36 -20.73
N LEU A 78 -5.99 -8.06 -19.63
CA LEU A 78 -4.87 -7.81 -18.73
C LEU A 78 -4.07 -9.10 -18.55
N SER A 79 -2.75 -9.04 -18.38
CA SER A 79 -2.00 -10.25 -17.99
C SER A 79 -2.03 -10.42 -16.46
N VAL A 80 -1.93 -11.67 -15.99
CA VAL A 80 -1.84 -11.98 -14.54
C VAL A 80 -0.73 -11.17 -13.85
N LEU A 81 0.44 -11.06 -14.49
CA LEU A 81 1.56 -10.29 -13.94
C LEU A 81 1.23 -8.80 -13.79
N LYS A 82 0.54 -8.19 -14.77
CA LYS A 82 0.11 -6.79 -14.66
C LYS A 82 -0.94 -6.62 -13.56
N SER A 83 -1.89 -7.56 -13.46
CA SER A 83 -2.86 -7.60 -12.36
C SER A 83 -2.17 -7.60 -10.99
N TYR A 84 -1.18 -8.48 -10.83
CA TYR A 84 -0.39 -8.60 -9.61
C TYR A 84 0.34 -7.30 -9.24
N LEU A 85 1.01 -6.67 -10.22
CA LEU A 85 1.69 -5.39 -10.00
C LEU A 85 0.71 -4.25 -9.68
N TYR A 86 -0.47 -4.24 -10.31
CA TYR A 86 -1.48 -3.22 -10.04
C TYR A 86 -2.07 -3.36 -8.64
N VAL A 87 -2.26 -4.59 -8.15
CA VAL A 87 -2.65 -4.85 -6.75
C VAL A 87 -1.60 -4.36 -5.76
N TRP A 88 -0.31 -4.63 -6.00
CA TRP A 88 0.77 -4.06 -5.17
C TRP A 88 0.77 -2.53 -5.19
N TYR A 89 0.53 -1.91 -6.35
CA TYR A 89 0.40 -0.46 -6.45
C TYR A 89 -0.80 0.05 -5.65
N GLY A 90 -1.93 -0.66 -5.71
CA GLY A 90 -3.12 -0.33 -4.92
C GLY A 90 -2.86 -0.36 -3.42
N ILE A 91 -2.22 -1.44 -2.93
CA ILE A 91 -1.82 -1.58 -1.52
C ILE A 91 -0.90 -0.42 -1.10
N TYR A 92 0.09 -0.07 -1.94
CA TYR A 92 0.97 1.07 -1.68
C TYR A 92 0.20 2.39 -1.59
N VAL A 93 -0.78 2.61 -2.47
CA VAL A 93 -1.62 3.81 -2.45
C VAL A 93 -2.48 3.85 -1.18
N ASP A 94 -3.08 2.74 -0.76
CA ASP A 94 -3.86 2.66 0.50
C ASP A 94 -3.01 2.90 1.75
N ILE A 95 -1.71 2.53 1.73
CA ILE A 95 -0.78 2.85 2.82
C ILE A 95 -0.50 4.36 2.91
N ILE A 96 -0.42 5.05 1.77
CA ILE A 96 -0.09 6.49 1.72
C ILE A 96 -1.32 7.36 1.93
N ILE A 97 -2.43 6.97 1.31
CA ILE A 97 -3.67 7.72 1.30
C ILE A 97 -4.63 6.95 2.21
N PRO A 98 -4.83 7.40 3.47
CA PRO A 98 -5.78 6.76 4.37
C PRO A 98 -7.20 7.06 3.90
N ALA A 99 -7.66 6.30 2.92
CA ALA A 99 -9.02 6.28 2.37
C ALA A 99 -9.58 4.85 2.41
N GLU A 100 -9.19 4.11 3.45
CA GLU A 100 -9.43 2.67 3.59
C GLU A 100 -8.91 1.90 2.36
N SER A 101 -9.73 1.04 1.74
CA SER A 101 -9.39 0.28 0.54
C SER A 101 -9.79 0.99 -0.78
N LEU A 102 -10.38 2.19 -0.71
CA LEU A 102 -10.92 2.86 -1.89
C LEU A 102 -9.82 3.42 -2.80
N SER A 103 -8.73 3.95 -2.23
CA SER A 103 -7.67 4.58 -3.01
C SER A 103 -6.87 3.56 -3.85
N GLY A 104 -6.72 2.34 -3.33
CA GLY A 104 -6.08 1.22 -3.99
C GLY A 104 -6.94 0.62 -5.10
N GLU A 105 -8.26 0.62 -4.96
CA GLU A 105 -9.16 0.20 -6.05
C GLU A 105 -9.19 1.23 -7.18
N ILE A 106 -9.34 2.53 -6.84
CA ILE A 106 -9.36 3.60 -7.84
C ILE A 106 -8.04 3.65 -8.63
N SER A 107 -6.90 3.52 -7.95
CA SER A 107 -5.60 3.54 -8.60
C SER A 107 -5.40 2.36 -9.55
N ARG A 108 -5.86 1.15 -9.20
CA ARG A 108 -5.86 -0.01 -10.10
C ARG A 108 -6.70 0.21 -11.36
N ILE A 109 -7.93 0.71 -11.20
CA ILE A 109 -8.83 1.01 -12.32
C ILE A 109 -8.22 2.07 -13.23
N TYR A 110 -7.61 3.10 -12.65
CA TYR A 110 -6.89 4.13 -13.38
C TYR A 110 -5.74 3.55 -14.21
N LEU A 111 -4.91 2.67 -13.63
CA LEU A 111 -3.80 2.03 -14.32
C LEU A 111 -4.28 1.14 -15.49
N VAL A 112 -5.36 0.40 -15.32
CA VAL A 112 -5.99 -0.39 -16.40
C VAL A 112 -6.49 0.50 -17.52
N THR A 113 -7.21 1.56 -17.19
CA THR A 113 -7.77 2.51 -18.16
C THR A 113 -6.65 3.19 -18.95
N ARG A 114 -5.58 3.63 -18.27
CA ARG A 114 -4.41 4.26 -18.90
C ARG A 114 -3.67 3.30 -19.82
N MET A 115 -3.55 2.03 -19.44
CA MET A 115 -2.94 0.99 -20.28
C MET A 115 -3.74 0.78 -21.58
N HIS A 116 -5.07 0.79 -21.51
CA HIS A 116 -5.94 0.70 -22.69
C HIS A 116 -5.84 1.96 -23.56
N GLY A 117 -5.86 3.15 -22.97
CA GLY A 117 -5.70 4.41 -23.71
C GLY A 117 -4.39 4.48 -24.50
N ASN A 118 -3.30 3.95 -23.95
CA ASN A 118 -2.02 3.85 -24.64
C ASN A 118 -2.03 2.83 -25.80
N ASN A 119 -2.85 1.78 -25.74
CA ASN A 119 -2.97 0.78 -26.81
C ASN A 119 -3.85 1.25 -27.98
N VAL A 120 -4.70 2.27 -27.80
CA VAL A 120 -5.54 2.84 -28.87
C VAL A 120 -4.80 3.95 -29.64
N ALA A 121 -3.74 4.52 -29.06
CA ALA A 121 -2.94 5.59 -29.64
C ALA A 121 -1.61 5.12 -30.28
N GLY A 122 -1.43 3.81 -30.47
CA GLY A 122 -0.24 3.19 -31.04
C GLY A 122 -0.51 2.47 -32.36
#